data_AF-A0A1E1WF51-F1
#
_entry.id   AF-A0A1E1WF51-F1
#
_cell.length_a   1.000
_cell.length_b   1.000
_cell.length_c   1.000
_cell.angle_alpha   90.00
_cell.angle_beta   90.00
_cell.angle_gamma   90.00
#
_symmetry.space_group_name_H-M   'P 1'
#
loop_
_entity.id
_entity.type
_entity.pdbx_description
1 polymer ?
#
loop_
_entity_poly.entity_id
_entity_poly.type
_entity_poly.pdbx_seq_one_letter_code
_entity_poly.pdbx_strand_id
1 'polypeptide(L)'
;MTRFYNSEGSPIKETRGGDRKSFLYEAKKLSVQWFIEKFKGQESHYCRSQTKRLYLPSGLNIRKMWRIYNDSRDAELKVKQSFFRSIFNRYYNIGFGTPRTDVCSTCISLQEQLKVEKDVTKRNELMIQKRLHGLKYKAFYSILKEDSQDTKTISYDCQKNQPLPKLPDQSAYFSRQFNFYHFAIVEGNSKAKLGKENVHSYYWNETTHAKGGNEIISAVYHFLQNVEISEHIKVLRMVCDGCSGQNKNTGMISMLGKWLSVEAPRHLKKIELIFPIVGHSFIPPDRVFAKIEKTLKTKEVVTSPSEYAAVLQEHGSCVDLASIPVYDWKTAYASIIKPTTSWHFPFMKSKRFFITRTKTENVLVQGEEAYRTERNTKKIITKKNKKIIMIAPQVIQPNTIVPKASKLNDVYGLLKKHFGDEWKNLECLKYYKDLEGIGNNDSQDNERDDDDDDCNGLCEPGFEEVAINV
;
A
#
# COMPACT_ATOMS: atom_id res chain seq x y z
N MET A 1 43.93 25.39 5.85
CA MET A 1 45.13 25.79 6.60
C MET A 1 45.65 27.08 6.01
N THR A 2 45.51 28.18 6.73
CA THR A 2 46.15 29.45 6.39
C THR A 2 47.46 29.52 7.17
N ARG A 3 48.59 29.53 6.47
CA ARG A 3 49.90 29.79 7.07
C ARG A 3 50.33 31.20 6.66
N PHE A 4 50.61 32.07 7.63
CA PHE A 4 51.37 33.31 7.43
C PHE A 4 52.68 33.21 8.21
N TYR A 5 53.75 33.76 7.64
CA TYR A 5 55.13 33.46 8.03
C TYR A 5 55.87 34.56 8.79
N ASN A 6 55.34 35.79 8.98
CA ASN A 6 55.88 36.77 9.94
C ASN A 6 54.97 38.00 10.11
N SER A 7 55.21 38.71 11.22
CA SER A 7 54.41 39.69 11.96
C SER A 7 54.27 41.10 11.34
N GLU A 8 53.25 41.81 11.84
CA GLU A 8 53.01 43.27 11.72
C GLU A 8 52.44 43.83 10.40
N GLY A 9 51.34 43.25 9.95
CA GLY A 9 50.41 43.94 9.05
C GLY A 9 48.97 43.58 9.39
N SER A 10 48.12 44.58 9.64
CA SER A 10 46.67 44.36 9.59
C SER A 10 46.34 43.73 8.23
N PRO A 11 45.49 42.69 8.15
CA PRO A 11 45.13 42.10 6.87
C PRO A 11 44.64 43.22 5.96
N ILE A 12 45.34 43.41 4.83
CA ILE A 12 44.85 44.28 3.77
C ILE A 12 43.44 43.79 3.47
N LYS A 13 42.46 44.67 3.62
CA LYS A 13 41.08 44.38 3.25
C LYS A 13 41.10 44.11 1.74
N GLU A 14 41.12 42.83 1.37
CA GLU A 14 41.10 42.39 -0.01
C GLU A 14 39.85 42.96 -0.67
N THR A 15 40.05 43.97 -1.52
CA THR A 15 39.00 44.66 -2.27
C THR A 15 39.03 44.25 -3.75
N ARG A 16 39.94 43.35 -4.15
CA ARG A 16 39.96 42.77 -5.49
C ARG A 16 39.20 41.45 -5.48
N GLY A 17 38.12 41.42 -6.25
CA GLY A 17 37.28 40.23 -6.41
C GLY A 17 36.09 40.14 -5.44
N GLY A 18 35.58 41.28 -4.94
CA GLY A 18 34.21 41.31 -4.44
C GLY A 18 33.27 40.68 -5.48
N ASP A 19 32.32 39.86 -5.04
CA ASP A 19 31.46 39.07 -5.92
C ASP A 19 30.57 40.00 -6.78
N ARG A 20 31.06 40.34 -7.98
CA ARG A 20 30.39 41.22 -8.95
C ARG A 20 29.46 40.43 -9.89
N LYS A 21 29.42 39.09 -9.78
CA LYS A 21 28.65 38.22 -10.69
C LYS A 21 27.47 37.53 -10.02
N SER A 22 27.45 37.34 -8.70
CA SER A 22 26.28 36.71 -8.05
C SER A 22 24.97 37.43 -8.32
N PHE A 23 24.97 38.77 -8.37
CA PHE A 23 23.79 39.57 -8.72
C PHE A 23 23.28 39.30 -10.15
N LEU A 24 24.19 39.08 -11.12
CA LEU A 24 23.84 38.73 -12.51
C LEU A 24 23.21 37.33 -12.65
N TYR A 25 23.47 36.43 -11.70
CA TYR A 25 22.91 35.08 -11.68
C TYR A 25 21.81 34.89 -10.64
N GLU A 26 21.42 35.96 -9.92
CA GLU A 26 20.45 35.90 -8.83
C GLU A 26 19.06 35.55 -9.35
N ALA A 27 18.63 36.18 -10.44
CA ALA A 27 17.38 35.85 -11.13
C ALA A 27 17.36 34.38 -11.62
N LYS A 28 18.49 33.89 -12.17
CA LYS A 28 18.65 32.49 -12.59
C LYS A 28 18.61 31.54 -11.41
N LYS A 29 19.26 31.90 -10.31
CA LYS A 29 19.30 31.11 -9.08
C LYS A 29 17.91 30.99 -8.46
N LEU A 30 17.20 32.10 -8.27
CA LEU A 30 15.82 32.12 -7.76
C LEU A 30 14.88 31.33 -8.68
N SER A 31 15.04 31.46 -10.00
CA SER A 31 14.26 30.69 -10.99
C SER A 31 14.49 29.17 -10.87
N VAL A 32 15.74 28.73 -10.66
CA VAL A 32 16.08 27.32 -10.41
C VAL A 32 15.52 26.86 -9.06
N GLN A 33 15.62 27.68 -8.01
CA GLN A 33 15.09 27.36 -6.68
C GLN A 33 13.57 27.17 -6.71
N TRP A 34 12.84 28.13 -7.29
CA TRP A 34 11.39 28.05 -7.46
C TRP A 34 10.98 26.84 -8.31
N PHE A 35 11.79 26.44 -9.29
CA PHE A 35 11.54 25.22 -10.04
C PHE A 35 11.74 23.94 -9.20
N ILE A 36 12.81 23.86 -8.39
CA ILE A 36 13.08 22.70 -7.53
C ILE A 36 12.00 22.56 -6.44
N GLU A 37 11.51 23.67 -5.90
CA GLU A 37 10.48 23.70 -4.85
C GLU A 37 9.09 23.28 -5.32
N LYS A 38 8.82 23.26 -6.64
CA LYS A 38 7.59 22.69 -7.21
C LYS A 38 7.50 21.18 -7.08
N PHE A 39 8.62 20.49 -6.87
CA PHE A 39 8.63 19.04 -6.78
C PHE A 39 8.13 18.60 -5.40
N LYS A 40 6.91 18.05 -5.34
CA LYS A 40 6.42 17.29 -4.20
C LYS A 40 7.20 15.97 -4.11
N GLY A 41 8.09 15.85 -3.13
CA GLY A 41 8.76 14.59 -2.82
C GLY A 41 8.12 13.88 -1.63
N GLN A 42 8.37 12.60 -1.49
CA GLN A 42 8.07 11.89 -0.24
C GLN A 42 9.20 12.16 0.75
N GLU A 43 8.87 12.60 1.96
CA GLU A 43 9.82 12.53 3.06
C GLU A 43 10.15 11.06 3.33
N SER A 44 11.38 10.76 3.76
CA SER A 44 11.68 9.43 4.27
C SER A 44 10.87 9.21 5.55
N HIS A 45 9.69 8.60 5.42
CA HIS A 45 8.82 8.20 6.53
C HIS A 45 9.49 7.17 7.47
N TYR A 46 10.69 6.70 7.11
CA TYR A 46 11.52 5.79 7.87
C TYR A 46 12.98 6.26 7.91
N CYS A 47 13.29 7.38 8.58
CA CYS A 47 14.63 7.63 9.16
C CYS A 47 14.60 8.88 10.05
N ARG A 48 14.72 8.66 11.38
CA ARG A 48 15.38 9.48 12.41
C ARG A 48 15.34 11.02 12.33
N SER A 49 15.06 11.58 13.50
CA SER A 49 14.98 12.98 13.95
C SER A 49 16.13 13.96 13.63
N GLN A 50 17.05 13.70 12.69
CA GLN A 50 18.13 14.67 12.39
C GLN A 50 18.45 14.94 10.91
N THR A 51 17.77 14.34 9.92
CA THR A 51 17.90 14.80 8.52
C THR A 51 16.58 14.72 7.76
N LYS A 52 15.94 15.86 7.50
CA LYS A 52 14.81 15.97 6.56
C LYS A 52 15.34 15.88 5.12
N ARG A 53 15.53 14.66 4.60
CA ARG A 53 15.90 14.43 3.20
C ARG A 53 14.64 14.10 2.40
N LEU A 54 14.35 14.90 1.39
CA LEU A 54 13.20 14.72 0.50
C LEU A 54 13.57 13.76 -0.63
N TYR A 55 12.71 12.80 -0.99
CA TYR A 55 12.96 11.83 -2.07
C TYR A 55 12.02 12.05 -3.25
N LEU A 56 12.61 12.19 -4.44
CA LEU A 56 11.89 12.25 -5.71
C LEU A 56 11.84 10.86 -6.38
N PRO A 57 10.81 10.59 -7.23
CA PRO A 57 10.68 9.32 -7.95
C PRO A 57 11.97 8.85 -8.64
N SER A 58 12.21 7.53 -8.67
CA SER A 58 13.41 6.90 -9.25
C SER A 58 13.60 7.19 -10.75
N GLY A 59 12.52 7.56 -11.45
CA GLY A 59 12.57 7.99 -12.85
C GLY A 59 13.23 9.36 -13.06
N LEU A 60 13.38 10.18 -12.01
CA LEU A 60 14.01 11.49 -12.05
C LEU A 60 15.50 11.42 -11.64
N ASN A 61 16.29 12.35 -12.18
CA ASN A 61 17.67 12.59 -11.76
C ASN A 61 18.05 14.04 -12.07
N ILE A 62 19.16 14.54 -11.53
CA ILE A 62 19.59 15.96 -11.71
C ILE A 62 19.69 16.34 -13.19
N ARG A 63 20.17 15.43 -14.05
CA ARG A 63 20.30 15.70 -15.50
C ARG A 63 18.94 15.87 -16.16
N LYS A 64 17.97 15.01 -15.81
CA LYS A 64 16.59 15.14 -16.27
C LYS A 64 15.98 16.44 -15.74
N MET A 65 16.06 16.73 -14.44
CA MET A 65 15.55 17.96 -13.80
C MET A 65 16.09 19.23 -14.47
N TRP A 66 17.39 19.26 -14.76
CA TRP A 66 18.01 20.36 -15.48
C TRP A 66 17.45 20.52 -16.91
N ARG A 67 17.26 19.42 -17.64
CA ARG A 67 16.69 19.45 -18.98
C ARG A 67 15.26 20.02 -18.94
N ILE A 68 14.44 19.51 -18.02
CA ILE A 68 13.07 19.98 -17.80
C ILE A 68 13.06 21.49 -17.49
N TYR A 69 13.92 21.95 -16.59
CA TYR A 69 14.05 23.37 -16.25
C TYR A 69 14.36 24.23 -17.48
N ASN A 70 15.34 23.82 -18.28
CA ASN A 70 15.75 24.58 -19.47
C ASN A 70 14.71 24.53 -20.60
N ASP A 71 13.91 23.46 -20.69
CA ASP A 71 12.84 23.34 -21.66
C ASP A 71 11.62 24.19 -21.26
N SER A 72 11.43 24.42 -19.95
CA SER A 72 10.30 25.20 -19.40
C SER A 72 10.60 26.69 -19.17
N ARG A 73 11.72 27.22 -19.68
CA ARG A 73 12.18 28.60 -19.39
C ARG A 73 12.69 29.32 -20.63
N ASP A 74 12.52 30.63 -20.64
CA ASP A 74 13.03 31.52 -21.68
C ASP A 74 14.56 31.49 -21.77
N ALA A 75 15.10 31.81 -22.95
CA ALA A 75 16.53 31.74 -23.26
C ALA A 75 17.40 32.50 -22.24
N GLU A 76 16.89 33.62 -21.73
CA GLU A 76 17.56 34.45 -20.73
C GLU A 76 17.71 33.78 -19.37
N LEU A 77 16.81 32.85 -19.00
CA LEU A 77 16.83 32.13 -17.71
C LEU A 77 17.44 30.74 -17.81
N LYS A 78 17.74 30.23 -19.01
CA LYS A 78 18.42 28.93 -19.18
C LYS A 78 19.78 28.94 -18.48
N VAL A 79 20.10 27.80 -17.86
CA VAL A 79 21.34 27.59 -17.10
C VAL A 79 22.12 26.40 -17.63
N LYS A 80 23.42 26.37 -17.36
CA LYS A 80 24.24 25.17 -17.61
C LYS A 80 23.93 24.09 -16.58
N GLN A 81 24.07 22.82 -16.95
CA GLN A 81 23.84 21.69 -16.04
C GLN A 81 24.67 21.77 -14.76
N SER A 82 25.93 22.23 -14.87
CA SER A 82 26.82 22.42 -13.72
C SER A 82 26.29 23.47 -12.74
N PHE A 83 25.68 24.55 -13.23
CA PHE A 83 25.06 25.59 -12.42
C PHE A 83 23.81 25.06 -11.69
N PHE A 84 22.93 24.35 -12.41
CA PHE A 84 21.75 23.70 -11.82
C PHE A 84 22.15 22.68 -10.75
N ARG A 85 23.13 21.82 -11.03
CA ARG A 85 23.65 20.82 -10.10
C ARG A 85 24.29 21.46 -8.86
N SER A 86 24.98 22.59 -9.02
CA SER A 86 25.55 23.35 -7.90
C SER A 86 24.46 23.87 -6.97
N ILE A 87 23.39 24.47 -7.52
CA ILE A 87 22.25 24.94 -6.72
C ILE A 87 21.55 23.77 -6.02
N PHE A 88 21.25 22.71 -6.77
CA PHE A 88 20.59 21.51 -6.24
C PHE A 88 21.37 20.91 -5.07
N ASN A 89 22.68 20.70 -5.21
CA ASN A 89 23.50 20.07 -4.18
C ASN A 89 23.81 20.98 -2.98
N ARG A 90 23.85 22.31 -3.18
CA ARG A 90 24.24 23.26 -2.15
C ARG A 90 23.07 23.74 -1.28
N TYR A 91 21.87 23.84 -1.86
CA TYR A 91 20.69 24.39 -1.19
C TYR A 91 19.62 23.36 -0.87
N TYR A 92 19.64 22.17 -1.48
CA TYR A 92 18.59 21.17 -1.29
C TYR A 92 19.15 19.82 -0.83
N ASN A 93 18.54 19.25 0.21
CA ASN A 93 18.81 17.90 0.65
C ASN A 93 17.80 16.93 0.01
N ILE A 94 17.94 16.71 -1.31
CA ILE A 94 17.03 15.87 -2.10
C ILE A 94 17.75 14.59 -2.57
N GLY A 95 17.09 13.44 -2.50
CA GLY A 95 17.52 12.15 -3.06
C GLY A 95 16.64 11.73 -4.25
N PHE A 96 17.16 10.83 -5.08
CA PHE A 96 16.39 10.20 -6.16
C PHE A 96 16.17 8.72 -5.83
N GLY A 97 14.95 8.24 -6.06
CA GLY A 97 14.51 6.91 -5.71
C GLY A 97 13.58 6.88 -4.52
N THR A 98 12.79 5.82 -4.39
CA THR A 98 12.07 5.55 -3.14
C THR A 98 13.09 5.19 -2.04
N PRO A 99 12.88 5.61 -0.78
CA PRO A 99 13.63 5.08 0.36
C PRO A 99 13.62 3.54 0.29
N ARG A 100 14.68 2.88 0.75
CA ARG A 100 14.82 1.41 0.66
C ARG A 100 13.52 0.72 1.12
N THR A 101 12.73 0.21 0.18
CA THR A 101 11.36 -0.31 0.42
C THR A 101 11.35 -1.72 1.03
N ASP A 102 12.52 -2.35 1.17
CA ASP A 102 12.63 -3.75 1.61
C ASP A 102 13.35 -3.90 2.95
N VAL A 103 13.29 -2.89 3.83
CA VAL A 103 13.98 -2.92 5.11
C VAL A 103 13.00 -2.75 6.25
N CYS A 104 12.94 -3.76 7.12
CA CYS A 104 12.12 -3.69 8.32
C CYS A 104 12.50 -2.51 9.22
N SER A 105 11.55 -1.59 9.41
CA SER A 105 11.69 -0.41 10.26
C SER A 105 12.12 -0.77 11.69
N THR A 106 11.58 -1.86 12.25
CA THR A 106 11.96 -2.37 13.57
C THR A 106 13.43 -2.80 13.61
N CYS A 107 13.93 -3.48 12.57
CA CYS A 107 15.35 -3.86 12.51
C CYS A 107 16.25 -2.64 12.44
N ILE A 108 15.89 -1.66 11.61
CA ILE A 108 16.64 -0.39 11.51
C ILE A 108 16.65 0.26 12.89
N SER A 109 15.47 0.49 13.47
CA SER A 109 15.32 1.17 14.77
C SER A 109 16.17 0.51 15.86
N LEU A 110 16.05 -0.81 16.03
CA LEU A 110 16.82 -1.54 17.04
C LEU A 110 18.33 -1.49 16.78
N GLN A 111 18.76 -1.63 15.52
CA GLN A 111 20.18 -1.50 15.18
C GLN A 111 20.71 -0.10 15.47
N GLU A 112 19.88 0.90 15.24
CA GLU A 112 20.18 2.30 15.39
C GLU A 112 20.21 2.73 16.86
N GLN A 113 19.27 2.26 17.69
CA GLN A 113 19.29 2.42 19.15
C GLN A 113 20.53 1.74 19.74
N LEU A 114 20.87 0.53 19.28
CA LEU A 114 22.09 -0.18 19.69
C LEU A 114 23.40 0.55 19.35
N LYS A 115 23.43 1.51 18.42
CA LYS A 115 24.66 2.29 18.16
C LYS A 115 24.86 3.42 19.17
N VAL A 116 23.76 4.00 19.65
CA VAL A 116 23.77 5.18 20.51
C VAL A 116 23.72 4.80 21.99
N GLU A 117 23.08 3.68 22.32
CA GLU A 117 22.90 3.22 23.69
C GLU A 117 24.24 2.80 24.32
N LYS A 118 24.55 3.44 25.45
CA LYS A 118 25.77 3.26 26.23
C LYS A 118 25.54 2.39 27.47
N ASP A 119 24.31 2.38 27.99
CA ASP A 119 23.95 1.56 29.14
C ASP A 119 23.97 0.07 28.76
N VAL A 120 24.72 -0.73 29.52
CA VAL A 120 24.92 -2.17 29.23
C VAL A 120 23.62 -2.96 29.36
N THR A 121 22.79 -2.64 30.36
CA THR A 121 21.52 -3.34 30.62
C THR A 121 20.53 -3.08 29.50
N LYS A 122 20.31 -1.80 29.14
CA LYS A 122 19.42 -1.42 28.03
C LYS A 122 19.93 -1.95 26.70
N ARG A 123 21.25 -1.93 26.48
CA ARG A 123 21.86 -2.52 25.29
C ARG A 123 21.58 -4.02 25.19
N ASN A 124 21.64 -4.75 26.29
CA ASN A 124 21.29 -6.18 26.33
C ASN A 124 19.81 -6.41 26.01
N GLU A 125 18.90 -5.60 26.57
CA GLU A 125 17.47 -5.66 26.26
C GLU A 125 17.20 -5.44 24.76
N LEU A 126 17.81 -4.42 24.16
CA LEU A 126 17.70 -4.14 22.73
C LEU A 126 18.25 -5.30 21.87
N MET A 127 19.34 -5.95 22.29
CA MET A 127 19.86 -7.15 21.62
C MET A 127 18.88 -8.32 21.72
N ILE A 128 18.25 -8.53 22.88
CA ILE A 128 17.21 -9.55 23.08
C ILE A 128 16.02 -9.25 22.18
N GLN A 129 15.52 -8.02 22.14
CA GLN A 129 14.41 -7.61 21.28
C GLN A 129 14.73 -7.87 19.80
N LYS A 130 15.94 -7.51 19.34
CA LYS A 130 16.40 -7.76 17.97
C LYS A 130 16.45 -9.26 17.65
N ARG A 131 16.96 -10.07 18.58
CA ARG A 131 16.99 -11.54 18.43
C ARG A 131 15.59 -12.13 18.38
N LEU A 132 14.69 -11.70 19.26
CA LEU A 132 13.30 -12.13 19.31
C LEU A 132 12.57 -11.78 18.01
N HIS A 133 12.72 -10.54 17.52
CA HIS A 133 12.19 -10.12 16.22
C HIS A 133 12.69 -11.02 15.08
N GLY A 134 13.98 -11.38 15.13
CA GLY A 134 14.60 -12.36 14.23
C GLY A 134 13.97 -13.75 14.26
N LEU A 135 13.69 -14.25 15.46
CA LEU A 135 13.06 -15.56 15.65
C LEU A 135 11.60 -15.56 15.20
N LYS A 136 10.87 -14.46 15.38
CA LYS A 136 9.46 -14.36 14.98
C LYS A 136 9.30 -14.49 13.46
N TYR A 137 10.08 -13.79 12.64
CA TYR A 137 9.93 -13.91 11.17
C TYR A 137 10.37 -15.29 10.68
N LYS A 138 11.39 -15.90 11.31
CA LYS A 138 11.79 -17.29 11.02
C LYS A 138 10.65 -18.26 11.31
N ALA A 139 9.94 -18.07 12.42
CA ALA A 139 8.77 -18.89 12.75
C ALA A 139 7.64 -18.74 11.73
N PHE A 140 7.37 -17.52 11.26
CA PHE A 140 6.42 -17.28 10.16
C PHE A 140 6.79 -18.06 8.88
N TYR A 141 8.04 -17.96 8.43
CA TYR A 141 8.49 -18.70 7.24
C TYR A 141 8.47 -20.21 7.42
N SER A 142 8.67 -20.73 8.64
CA SER A 142 8.49 -22.15 8.91
C SER A 142 7.04 -22.58 8.63
N ILE A 143 6.05 -21.78 9.05
CA ILE A 143 4.63 -22.08 8.78
C ILE A 143 4.31 -21.95 7.28
N LEU A 144 4.82 -20.92 6.60
CA LEU A 144 4.57 -20.73 5.17
C LEU A 144 5.25 -21.80 4.26
N LYS A 145 6.24 -22.50 4.79
CA LYS A 145 6.92 -23.62 4.12
C LYS A 145 6.33 -24.98 4.49
N GLU A 146 5.53 -25.04 5.55
CA GLU A 146 4.92 -26.28 5.98
C GLU A 146 3.97 -26.78 4.91
N ASP A 147 4.20 -28.02 4.49
CA ASP A 147 3.42 -28.72 3.50
C ASP A 147 2.73 -29.88 4.22
N SER A 148 1.50 -29.64 4.67
CA SER A 148 0.69 -30.68 5.32
C SER A 148 -0.34 -31.20 4.34
N GLN A 149 -0.45 -32.51 4.25
CA GLN A 149 -1.42 -33.18 3.37
C GLN A 149 -2.87 -32.85 3.74
N ASP A 150 -3.16 -32.41 4.97
CA ASP A 150 -4.51 -32.06 5.42
C ASP A 150 -4.83 -30.55 5.36
N THR A 151 -3.91 -29.76 4.83
CA THR A 151 -3.98 -28.29 4.88
C THR A 151 -3.87 -27.69 3.49
N LYS A 152 -4.87 -26.91 3.09
CA LYS A 152 -4.79 -26.08 1.89
C LYS A 152 -4.32 -24.69 2.28
N THR A 153 -3.26 -24.20 1.65
CA THR A 153 -2.72 -22.86 1.92
C THR A 153 -3.06 -21.92 0.77
N ILE A 154 -3.60 -20.76 1.11
CA ILE A 154 -3.78 -19.62 0.20
C ILE A 154 -3.11 -18.39 0.81
N SER A 155 -2.56 -17.54 -0.05
CA SER A 155 -1.98 -16.26 0.35
C SER A 155 -2.54 -15.15 -0.50
N TYR A 156 -2.86 -14.00 0.08
CA TYR A 156 -3.44 -12.90 -0.68
C TYR A 156 -2.98 -11.54 -0.21
N ASP A 157 -2.94 -10.60 -1.14
CA ASP A 157 -2.48 -9.24 -0.90
C ASP A 157 -3.02 -8.27 -1.97
N CYS A 158 -2.97 -6.97 -1.66
CA CYS A 158 -3.32 -5.92 -2.59
C CYS A 158 -2.06 -5.26 -3.16
N GLN A 159 -1.97 -5.19 -4.50
CA GLN A 159 -0.87 -4.50 -5.15
C GLN A 159 -0.95 -2.99 -4.89
N LYS A 160 0.20 -2.32 -4.97
CA LYS A 160 0.25 -0.86 -5.06
C LYS A 160 -0.70 -0.35 -6.16
N ASN A 161 -1.44 0.72 -5.86
CA ASN A 161 -2.34 1.39 -6.80
C ASN A 161 -1.59 1.74 -8.09
N GLN A 162 -2.21 1.44 -9.23
CA GLN A 162 -1.67 1.78 -10.54
C GLN A 162 -2.36 3.06 -11.06
N PRO A 163 -1.61 4.05 -11.59
CA PRO A 163 -2.21 5.26 -12.11
C PRO A 163 -2.97 4.97 -13.41
N LEU A 164 -4.12 5.62 -13.57
CA LEU A 164 -4.99 5.53 -14.74
C LEU A 164 -5.43 6.96 -15.13
N PRO A 165 -4.97 7.52 -16.25
CA PRO A 165 -4.05 6.92 -17.23
C PRO A 165 -2.63 6.82 -16.68
N LYS A 166 -1.82 5.91 -17.20
CA LYS A 166 -0.36 5.93 -17.01
C LYS A 166 0.27 6.63 -18.22
N LEU A 167 0.99 7.72 -17.98
CA LEU A 167 1.63 8.51 -19.02
C LEU A 167 3.10 8.78 -18.65
N PRO A 168 4.05 8.75 -19.59
CA PRO A 168 5.46 9.07 -19.35
C PRO A 168 5.69 10.60 -19.24
N ASP A 169 4.77 11.30 -18.58
CA ASP A 169 4.79 12.75 -18.42
C ASP A 169 5.03 13.14 -16.98
N GLN A 170 5.77 14.22 -16.80
CA GLN A 170 6.11 14.68 -15.48
C GLN A 170 5.01 15.49 -14.81
N SER A 171 4.18 16.19 -15.59
CA SER A 171 2.98 16.79 -14.99
C SER A 171 2.03 15.72 -14.44
N ALA A 172 2.04 14.50 -15.00
CA ALA A 172 1.27 13.40 -14.44
C ALA A 172 1.72 13.01 -13.01
N TYR A 173 2.98 13.27 -12.62
CA TYR A 173 3.42 13.07 -11.22
C TYR A 173 2.85 14.11 -10.24
N PHE A 174 2.33 15.23 -10.73
CA PHE A 174 1.76 16.31 -9.92
C PHE A 174 0.24 16.44 -10.04
N SER A 175 -0.36 15.73 -10.99
CA SER A 175 -1.79 15.70 -11.26
C SER A 175 -2.47 14.54 -10.53
N ARG A 176 -3.71 14.71 -10.11
CA ARG A 176 -4.51 13.60 -9.59
C ARG A 176 -4.90 12.69 -10.75
N GLN A 177 -4.69 11.38 -10.57
CA GLN A 177 -5.02 10.35 -11.56
C GLN A 177 -5.91 9.30 -10.92
N PHE A 178 -6.81 8.69 -11.70
CA PHE A 178 -7.61 7.57 -11.18
C PHE A 178 -6.72 6.42 -10.78
N ASN A 179 -7.18 5.66 -9.80
CA ASN A 179 -6.50 4.45 -9.39
C ASN A 179 -7.14 3.21 -10.04
N PHE A 180 -6.28 2.37 -10.59
CA PHE A 180 -6.59 0.99 -10.90
C PHE A 180 -6.09 0.10 -9.74
N TYR A 181 -6.97 -0.77 -9.25
CA TYR A 181 -6.73 -1.62 -8.11
C TYR A 181 -6.58 -3.07 -8.56
N HIS A 182 -5.64 -3.77 -7.93
CA HIS A 182 -5.40 -5.18 -8.16
C HIS A 182 -5.19 -5.89 -6.83
N PHE A 183 -5.93 -6.97 -6.63
CA PHE A 183 -5.85 -7.86 -5.49
C PHE A 183 -5.60 -9.28 -5.98
N ALA A 184 -4.58 -9.95 -5.47
CA ALA A 184 -4.22 -11.29 -5.92
C ALA A 184 -4.37 -12.30 -4.78
N ILE A 185 -4.99 -13.43 -5.10
CA ILE A 185 -5.04 -14.63 -4.25
C ILE A 185 -4.21 -15.69 -4.95
N VAL A 186 -3.24 -16.26 -4.23
CA VAL A 186 -2.37 -17.32 -4.73
C VAL A 186 -2.60 -18.59 -3.93
N GLU A 187 -2.89 -19.68 -4.62
CA GLU A 187 -2.99 -21.01 -4.04
C GLU A 187 -1.62 -21.69 -3.96
N GLY A 188 -1.32 -22.26 -2.80
CA GLY A 188 -0.11 -23.02 -2.54
C GLY A 188 0.84 -22.38 -1.52
N ASN A 189 1.88 -23.13 -1.19
CA ASN A 189 2.90 -22.72 -0.22
C ASN A 189 3.92 -21.73 -0.83
N SER A 190 4.90 -21.29 -0.02
CA SER A 190 5.95 -20.34 -0.46
C SER A 190 6.72 -20.75 -1.73
N LYS A 191 6.76 -22.04 -2.08
CA LYS A 191 7.50 -22.56 -3.23
C LYS A 191 6.61 -22.90 -4.41
N ALA A 192 5.29 -22.74 -4.30
CA ALA A 192 4.36 -23.02 -5.39
C ALA A 192 4.80 -22.27 -6.66
N LYS A 193 4.83 -23.00 -7.78
CA LYS A 193 5.08 -22.43 -9.11
C LYS A 193 3.86 -21.60 -9.48
N LEU A 194 4.08 -20.35 -9.85
CA LEU A 194 2.99 -19.43 -10.20
C LEU A 194 2.54 -19.69 -11.64
N GLY A 195 1.26 -19.97 -11.82
CA GLY A 195 0.59 -20.23 -13.08
C GLY A 195 -0.84 -19.70 -13.08
N LYS A 196 -1.56 -19.86 -14.18
CA LYS A 196 -2.94 -19.35 -14.33
C LYS A 196 -3.94 -20.12 -13.47
N GLU A 197 -3.60 -21.34 -13.11
CA GLU A 197 -4.40 -22.26 -12.30
C GLU A 197 -4.39 -21.93 -10.81
N ASN A 198 -3.37 -21.20 -10.32
CA ASN A 198 -3.20 -20.93 -8.90
C ASN A 198 -2.99 -19.45 -8.57
N VAL A 199 -3.03 -18.56 -9.56
CA VAL A 199 -3.02 -17.11 -9.37
C VAL A 199 -4.37 -16.58 -9.80
N HIS A 200 -5.10 -16.02 -8.83
CA HIS A 200 -6.43 -15.45 -9.04
C HIS A 200 -6.39 -13.96 -8.77
N SER A 201 -6.48 -13.17 -9.83
CA SER A 201 -6.45 -11.72 -9.80
C SER A 201 -7.86 -11.14 -9.82
N TYR A 202 -8.15 -10.29 -8.86
CA TYR A 202 -9.33 -9.44 -8.82
C TYR A 202 -8.90 -8.02 -9.14
N TYR A 203 -9.63 -7.35 -10.01
CA TYR A 203 -9.34 -5.97 -10.37
C TYR A 203 -10.61 -5.14 -10.44
N TRP A 204 -10.44 -3.85 -10.18
CA TRP A 204 -11.47 -2.83 -10.31
C TRP A 204 -10.77 -1.48 -10.38
N ASN A 205 -11.53 -0.41 -10.52
CA ASN A 205 -11.00 0.94 -10.51
C ASN A 205 -11.84 1.83 -9.60
N GLU A 206 -11.27 3.00 -9.30
CA GLU A 206 -11.85 4.00 -8.41
C GLU A 206 -13.26 4.48 -8.80
N THR A 207 -13.63 4.37 -10.07
CA THR A 207 -14.96 4.78 -10.54
C THR A 207 -16.01 3.66 -10.39
N THR A 208 -15.56 2.40 -10.36
CA THR A 208 -16.45 1.23 -10.21
C THR A 208 -16.77 0.92 -8.75
N HIS A 209 -15.74 0.88 -7.89
CA HIS A 209 -15.84 0.54 -6.46
C HIS A 209 -14.71 1.22 -5.68
N ALA A 210 -14.94 1.41 -4.38
CA ALA A 210 -13.93 1.98 -3.49
C ALA A 210 -12.80 0.96 -3.27
N LYS A 211 -11.67 1.41 -2.69
CA LYS A 211 -10.66 0.49 -2.17
C LYS A 211 -10.85 0.34 -0.67
N GLY A 212 -11.62 -0.66 -0.25
CA GLY A 212 -11.89 -0.89 1.16
C GLY A 212 -12.04 -2.35 1.56
N GLY A 213 -12.33 -2.56 2.83
CA GLY A 213 -12.49 -3.89 3.40
C GLY A 213 -13.65 -4.67 2.77
N ASN A 214 -14.76 -4.01 2.39
CA ASN A 214 -15.91 -4.70 1.80
C ASN A 214 -15.57 -5.33 0.44
N GLU A 215 -14.82 -4.63 -0.41
CA GLU A 215 -14.36 -5.14 -1.71
C GLU A 215 -13.40 -6.31 -1.53
N ILE A 216 -12.42 -6.19 -0.62
CA ILE A 216 -11.45 -7.25 -0.33
C ILE A 216 -12.13 -8.49 0.25
N ILE A 217 -13.02 -8.32 1.23
CA ILE A 217 -13.78 -9.44 1.81
C ILE A 217 -14.66 -10.10 0.74
N SER A 218 -15.27 -9.33 -0.16
CA SER A 218 -16.11 -9.87 -1.23
C SER A 218 -15.30 -10.64 -2.28
N ALA A 219 -14.11 -10.16 -2.64
CA ALA A 219 -13.19 -10.88 -3.52
C ALA A 219 -12.74 -12.22 -2.90
N VAL A 220 -12.39 -12.22 -1.61
CA VAL A 220 -12.05 -13.45 -0.88
C VAL A 220 -13.25 -14.39 -0.79
N TYR A 221 -14.44 -13.86 -0.50
CA TYR A 221 -15.67 -14.66 -0.44
C TYR A 221 -15.98 -15.31 -1.79
N HIS A 222 -15.94 -14.55 -2.88
CA HIS A 222 -16.12 -15.07 -4.23
C HIS A 222 -15.11 -16.17 -4.57
N PHE A 223 -13.84 -15.99 -4.23
CA PHE A 223 -12.83 -17.05 -4.37
C PHE A 223 -13.22 -18.31 -3.59
N LEU A 224 -13.62 -18.16 -2.33
CA LEU A 224 -14.00 -19.28 -1.46
C LEU A 224 -15.27 -20.02 -1.91
N GLN A 225 -16.15 -19.37 -2.67
CA GLN A 225 -17.31 -20.03 -3.27
C GLN A 225 -16.94 -20.90 -4.48
N ASN A 226 -15.82 -20.62 -5.14
CA ASN A 226 -15.39 -21.29 -6.36
C ASN A 226 -14.19 -22.21 -6.16
N VAL A 227 -13.53 -22.18 -4.99
CA VAL A 227 -12.34 -22.98 -4.72
C VAL A 227 -12.70 -24.44 -4.43
N GLU A 228 -12.01 -25.36 -5.10
CA GLU A 228 -12.10 -26.77 -4.79
C GLU A 228 -11.29 -27.13 -3.53
N ILE A 229 -11.94 -27.81 -2.58
CA ILE A 229 -11.35 -28.28 -1.33
C ILE A 229 -11.49 -29.79 -1.25
N SER A 230 -10.40 -30.50 -1.57
CA SER A 230 -10.33 -31.96 -1.55
C SER A 230 -10.72 -32.56 -0.19
N GLU A 231 -11.29 -33.77 -0.18
CA GLU A 231 -11.87 -34.42 1.02
C GLU A 231 -10.89 -34.60 2.19
N HIS A 232 -9.60 -34.74 1.90
CA HIS A 232 -8.57 -34.88 2.92
C HIS A 232 -8.20 -33.56 3.63
N ILE A 233 -8.59 -32.41 3.06
CA ILE A 233 -8.26 -31.09 3.61
C ILE A 233 -9.18 -30.74 4.78
N LYS A 234 -8.62 -30.69 5.98
CA LYS A 234 -9.32 -30.35 7.22
C LYS A 234 -9.11 -28.90 7.63
N VAL A 235 -8.02 -28.28 7.17
CA VAL A 235 -7.63 -26.91 7.52
C VAL A 235 -7.41 -26.06 6.28
N LEU A 236 -8.04 -24.89 6.26
CA LEU A 236 -7.73 -23.84 5.28
C LEU A 236 -6.83 -22.80 5.95
N ARG A 237 -5.60 -22.69 5.48
CA ARG A 237 -4.62 -21.70 5.95
C ARG A 237 -4.62 -20.51 5.01
N MET A 238 -4.79 -19.32 5.57
CA MET A 238 -4.89 -18.05 4.87
C MET A 238 -3.78 -17.13 5.36
N VAL A 239 -2.90 -16.69 4.47
CA VAL A 239 -1.78 -15.80 4.80
C VAL A 239 -1.96 -14.46 4.10
N CYS A 240 -2.05 -13.38 4.87
CA CYS A 240 -2.31 -12.05 4.33
C CYS A 240 -1.72 -10.97 5.22
N ASP A 241 -1.53 -9.76 4.68
CA ASP A 241 -0.98 -8.64 5.43
C ASP A 241 -1.87 -8.23 6.63
N GLY A 242 -1.28 -7.49 7.57
CA GLY A 242 -1.96 -7.06 8.79
C GLY A 242 -2.79 -5.78 8.64
N CYS A 243 -3.10 -5.33 7.42
CA CYS A 243 -3.78 -4.06 7.20
C CYS A 243 -5.23 -4.11 7.70
N SER A 244 -5.60 -3.24 8.65
CA SER A 244 -6.95 -3.20 9.21
C SER A 244 -8.02 -2.79 8.20
N GLY A 245 -7.70 -1.82 7.34
CA GLY A 245 -8.60 -1.35 6.29
C GLY A 245 -8.90 -2.40 5.20
N GLN A 246 -8.15 -3.50 5.16
CA GLN A 246 -8.25 -4.50 4.08
C GLN A 246 -8.46 -5.92 4.62
N ASN A 247 -7.45 -6.49 5.30
CA ASN A 247 -7.38 -7.92 5.59
C ASN A 247 -7.62 -8.27 7.06
N LYS A 248 -7.17 -7.43 8.00
CA LYS A 248 -7.24 -7.68 9.45
C LYS A 248 -8.36 -6.87 10.11
N ASN A 249 -9.60 -7.22 9.82
CA ASN A 249 -10.79 -6.59 10.41
C ASN A 249 -11.84 -7.62 10.83
N THR A 250 -12.83 -7.19 11.61
CA THR A 250 -13.93 -8.05 12.05
C THR A 250 -14.74 -8.60 10.88
N GLY A 251 -14.87 -7.84 9.79
CA GLY A 251 -15.59 -8.26 8.58
C GLY A 251 -15.03 -9.53 7.97
N MET A 252 -13.71 -9.61 7.81
CA MET A 252 -13.02 -10.79 7.29
C MET A 252 -13.28 -12.02 8.19
N ILE A 253 -13.11 -11.88 9.52
CA ILE A 253 -13.37 -12.98 10.46
C ILE A 253 -14.84 -13.44 10.42
N SER A 254 -15.75 -12.48 10.28
CA SER A 254 -17.19 -12.72 10.26
C SER A 254 -17.63 -13.44 8.98
N MET A 255 -17.15 -12.98 7.82
CA MET A 255 -17.39 -13.62 6.53
C MET A 255 -16.84 -15.05 6.54
N LEU A 256 -15.59 -15.25 6.99
CA LEU A 256 -14.98 -16.58 7.05
C LEU A 256 -15.72 -17.53 7.99
N GLY A 257 -16.19 -17.03 9.13
CA GLY A 257 -16.98 -17.84 10.05
C GLY A 257 -18.38 -18.19 9.51
N LYS A 258 -19.02 -17.28 8.79
CA LYS A 258 -20.28 -17.54 8.08
C LYS A 258 -20.07 -18.59 6.99
N TRP A 259 -19.12 -18.36 6.07
CA TRP A 259 -18.77 -19.28 4.99
C TRP A 259 -18.40 -20.66 5.54
N LEU A 260 -17.54 -20.72 6.57
CA LEU A 260 -17.18 -21.99 7.21
C LEU A 260 -18.39 -22.70 7.80
N SER A 261 -19.39 -21.99 8.31
CA SER A 261 -20.55 -22.63 8.94
C SER A 261 -21.55 -23.16 7.91
N VAL A 262 -21.79 -22.40 6.84
CA VAL A 262 -22.93 -22.61 5.93
C VAL A 262 -22.52 -23.23 4.61
N GLU A 263 -21.41 -22.79 4.02
CA GLU A 263 -21.08 -23.03 2.60
C GLU A 263 -19.89 -23.98 2.45
N ALA A 264 -18.91 -23.91 3.34
CA ALA A 264 -17.71 -24.72 3.25
C ALA A 264 -18.03 -26.22 3.38
N PRO A 265 -17.25 -27.11 2.74
CA PRO A 265 -17.43 -28.55 2.86
C PRO A 265 -17.37 -29.04 4.31
N ARG A 266 -18.15 -30.08 4.63
CA ARG A 266 -18.28 -30.59 6.00
C ARG A 266 -16.98 -31.15 6.57
N HIS A 267 -16.07 -31.65 5.74
CA HIS A 267 -14.77 -32.15 6.14
C HIS A 267 -13.82 -31.01 6.58
N LEU A 268 -14.00 -29.79 6.07
CA LEU A 268 -13.25 -28.62 6.49
C LEU A 268 -13.68 -28.20 7.91
N LYS A 269 -12.76 -28.31 8.87
CA LYS A 269 -13.04 -28.09 10.30
C LYS A 269 -12.56 -26.74 10.80
N LYS A 270 -11.51 -26.19 10.21
CA LYS A 270 -10.79 -25.05 10.76
C LYS A 270 -10.28 -24.13 9.66
N ILE A 271 -10.39 -22.83 9.88
CA ILE A 271 -9.65 -21.81 9.13
C ILE A 271 -8.56 -21.25 10.06
N GLU A 272 -7.36 -21.12 9.53
CA GLU A 272 -6.22 -20.47 10.18
C GLU A 272 -5.85 -19.22 9.39
N LEU A 273 -6.02 -18.02 9.96
CA LEU A 273 -5.46 -16.80 9.40
C LEU A 273 -4.11 -16.49 10.04
N ILE A 274 -3.13 -16.13 9.23
CA ILE A 274 -1.77 -15.82 9.67
C ILE A 274 -1.35 -14.48 9.08
N PHE A 275 -0.94 -13.58 9.98
CA PHE A 275 -0.47 -12.25 9.62
C PHE A 275 1.06 -12.20 9.71
N PRO A 276 1.77 -11.80 8.65
CA PRO A 276 3.22 -11.72 8.63
C PRO A 276 3.78 -10.61 9.55
N ILE A 277 5.10 -10.63 9.71
CA ILE A 277 5.84 -9.50 10.29
C ILE A 277 6.21 -8.53 9.18
N VAL A 278 5.80 -7.28 9.37
CA VAL A 278 6.04 -6.17 8.45
C VAL A 278 7.54 -6.03 8.15
N GLY A 279 7.87 -5.89 6.86
CA GLY A 279 9.23 -5.63 6.36
C GLY A 279 10.20 -6.82 6.40
N HIS A 280 9.75 -8.02 6.75
CA HIS A 280 10.57 -9.25 6.69
C HIS A 280 9.91 -10.40 5.95
N SER A 281 8.63 -10.28 5.63
CA SER A 281 7.82 -11.40 5.18
C SER A 281 7.38 -11.14 3.75
N PHE A 282 7.87 -11.95 2.83
CA PHE A 282 7.41 -11.98 1.46
C PHE A 282 6.44 -13.15 1.31
N ILE A 283 5.26 -12.86 0.80
CA ILE A 283 4.19 -13.82 0.53
C ILE A 283 4.10 -14.10 -0.98
N PRO A 284 3.51 -15.23 -1.39
CA PRO A 284 3.41 -15.58 -2.81
C PRO A 284 2.86 -14.48 -3.75
N PRO A 285 1.86 -13.67 -3.37
CA PRO A 285 1.40 -12.53 -4.17
C PRO A 285 2.50 -11.53 -4.55
N ASP A 286 3.49 -11.27 -3.69
CA ASP A 286 4.60 -10.33 -3.98
C ASP A 286 5.36 -10.72 -5.26
N ARG A 287 5.52 -12.02 -5.49
CA ARG A 287 6.18 -12.55 -6.69
C ARG A 287 5.33 -12.34 -7.94
N VAL A 288 4.00 -12.42 -7.82
CA VAL A 288 3.06 -12.12 -8.91
C VAL A 288 3.14 -10.63 -9.25
N PHE A 289 3.10 -9.76 -8.24
CA PHE A 289 3.22 -8.32 -8.43
C PHE A 289 4.54 -7.92 -9.08
N ALA A 290 5.66 -8.53 -8.68
CA ALA A 290 6.95 -8.27 -9.31
C ALA A 290 6.98 -8.64 -10.81
N LYS A 291 6.32 -9.72 -11.21
CA LYS A 291 6.18 -10.12 -12.63
C LYS A 291 5.29 -9.16 -13.41
N ILE A 292 4.16 -8.77 -12.84
CA ILE A 292 3.24 -7.80 -13.43
C ILE A 292 3.93 -6.45 -13.57
N GLU A 293 4.61 -5.96 -12.54
CA GLU A 293 5.31 -4.67 -12.58
C GLU A 293 6.44 -4.67 -13.61
N LYS A 294 7.16 -5.79 -13.77
CA LYS A 294 8.17 -5.94 -14.83
C LYS A 294 7.55 -5.78 -16.22
N THR A 295 6.36 -6.34 -16.43
CA THR A 295 5.60 -6.24 -17.70
C THR A 295 5.05 -4.83 -17.87
N LEU A 296 4.50 -4.21 -16.83
CA LEU A 296 4.01 -2.84 -16.88
C LEU A 296 5.14 -1.84 -17.12
N LYS A 297 6.37 -2.11 -16.68
CA LYS A 297 7.53 -1.23 -16.96
C LYS A 297 7.85 -1.11 -18.45
N THR A 298 7.50 -2.10 -19.28
CA THR A 298 7.70 -2.00 -20.74
C THR A 298 6.56 -1.23 -21.44
N LYS A 299 5.41 -1.08 -20.78
CA LYS A 299 4.27 -0.27 -21.24
C LYS A 299 4.33 1.13 -20.63
N GLU A 300 4.97 2.07 -21.32
CA GLU A 300 5.13 3.45 -20.83
C GLU A 300 3.80 4.20 -20.75
N VAL A 301 2.88 3.92 -21.68
CA VAL A 301 1.54 4.47 -21.76
C VAL A 301 0.52 3.37 -21.48
N VAL A 302 -0.45 3.64 -20.60
CA VAL A 302 -1.63 2.79 -20.38
C VAL A 302 -2.84 3.71 -20.25
N THR A 303 -3.79 3.57 -21.16
CA THR A 303 -4.91 4.51 -21.30
C THR A 303 -6.25 3.95 -20.86
N SER A 304 -6.36 2.64 -20.67
CA SER A 304 -7.63 2.00 -20.34
C SER A 304 -7.48 0.94 -19.24
N PRO A 305 -8.53 0.70 -18.42
CA PRO A 305 -8.55 -0.43 -17.50
C PRO A 305 -8.33 -1.78 -18.19
N SER A 306 -8.83 -1.94 -19.42
CA SER A 306 -8.66 -3.16 -20.23
C SER A 306 -7.21 -3.50 -20.53
N GLU A 307 -6.35 -2.50 -20.72
CA GLU A 307 -4.92 -2.72 -20.93
C GLU A 307 -4.22 -3.26 -19.67
N TYR A 308 -4.61 -2.77 -18.49
CA TYR A 308 -4.15 -3.36 -17.23
C TYR A 308 -4.68 -4.79 -17.07
N ALA A 309 -5.98 -5.00 -17.30
CA ALA A 309 -6.60 -6.32 -17.21
C ALA A 309 -5.93 -7.35 -18.13
N ALA A 310 -5.59 -6.95 -19.37
CA ALA A 310 -4.85 -7.80 -20.30
C ALA A 310 -3.48 -8.24 -19.74
N VAL A 311 -2.75 -7.33 -19.07
CA VAL A 311 -1.49 -7.70 -18.39
C VAL A 311 -1.75 -8.67 -17.25
N LEU A 312 -2.79 -8.46 -16.44
CA LEU A 312 -3.12 -9.38 -15.34
C LEU A 312 -3.42 -10.80 -15.88
N GLN A 313 -4.16 -10.90 -16.99
CA GLN A 313 -4.55 -12.16 -17.64
C GLN A 313 -3.36 -12.97 -18.18
N GLU A 314 -2.21 -12.35 -18.40
CA GLU A 314 -0.96 -13.04 -18.74
C GLU A 314 -0.40 -13.84 -17.55
N HIS A 315 -0.66 -13.38 -16.31
CA HIS A 315 -0.04 -13.92 -15.08
C HIS A 315 -1.01 -14.70 -14.18
N GLY A 316 -2.31 -14.71 -14.45
CA GLY A 316 -3.32 -15.37 -13.61
C GLY A 316 -4.71 -15.46 -14.27
N SER A 317 -5.65 -16.14 -13.60
CA SER A 317 -7.07 -15.94 -13.83
C SER A 317 -7.47 -14.52 -13.39
N CYS A 318 -8.44 -13.89 -14.06
CA CYS A 318 -8.82 -12.51 -13.78
C CYS A 318 -10.32 -12.35 -13.66
N VAL A 319 -10.75 -11.68 -12.59
CA VAL A 319 -12.16 -11.37 -12.32
C VAL A 319 -12.29 -9.86 -12.16
N ASP A 320 -13.19 -9.26 -12.95
CA ASP A 320 -13.62 -7.88 -12.74
C ASP A 320 -14.56 -7.84 -11.53
N LEU A 321 -14.22 -7.05 -10.51
CA LEU A 321 -15.05 -6.95 -9.33
C LEU A 321 -16.43 -6.36 -9.66
N ALA A 322 -16.55 -5.51 -10.69
CA ALA A 322 -17.83 -4.97 -11.14
C ALA A 322 -18.76 -6.03 -11.77
N SER A 323 -18.21 -7.20 -12.14
CA SER A 323 -18.97 -8.31 -12.73
C SER A 323 -19.52 -9.29 -11.69
N ILE A 324 -19.17 -9.12 -10.41
CA ILE A 324 -19.61 -9.99 -9.32
C ILE A 324 -20.31 -9.17 -8.22
N PRO A 325 -21.15 -9.79 -7.37
CA PRO A 325 -21.73 -9.09 -6.24
C PRO A 325 -20.66 -8.68 -5.21
N VAL A 326 -20.50 -7.38 -5.00
CA VAL A 326 -19.74 -6.83 -3.86
C VAL A 326 -20.72 -6.62 -2.70
N TYR A 327 -20.35 -7.05 -1.49
CA TYR A 327 -21.25 -7.07 -0.34
C TYR A 327 -20.79 -6.10 0.76
N ASP A 328 -21.74 -5.40 1.39
CA ASP A 328 -21.49 -4.59 2.59
C ASP A 328 -21.44 -5.47 3.84
N TRP A 329 -20.29 -6.12 4.04
CA TRP A 329 -20.02 -6.93 5.22
C TRP A 329 -19.98 -6.08 6.48
N LYS A 330 -19.39 -4.87 6.42
CA LYS A 330 -19.20 -3.97 7.56
C LYS A 330 -20.50 -3.72 8.31
N THR A 331 -21.54 -3.32 7.58
CA THR A 331 -22.86 -3.07 8.18
C THR A 331 -23.52 -4.37 8.65
N ALA A 332 -23.36 -5.45 7.87
CA ALA A 332 -24.02 -6.72 8.14
C ALA A 332 -23.58 -7.39 9.46
N TYR A 333 -22.28 -7.37 9.79
CA TYR A 333 -21.80 -8.01 11.02
C TYR A 333 -21.96 -7.12 12.26
N ALA A 334 -22.12 -5.80 12.11
CA ALA A 334 -22.08 -4.85 13.22
C ALA A 334 -23.14 -5.13 14.30
N SER A 335 -24.32 -5.62 13.90
CA SER A 335 -25.41 -5.99 14.83
C SER A 335 -25.26 -7.41 15.43
N ILE A 336 -24.36 -8.23 14.88
CA ILE A 336 -24.22 -9.65 15.18
C ILE A 336 -22.97 -9.95 16.02
N ILE A 337 -21.86 -9.27 15.75
CA ILE A 337 -20.55 -9.55 16.33
C ILE A 337 -20.23 -8.55 17.44
N LYS A 338 -19.62 -9.04 18.53
CA LYS A 338 -19.15 -8.19 19.63
C LYS A 338 -18.03 -7.27 19.15
N PRO A 339 -17.91 -6.05 19.69
CA PRO A 339 -16.75 -5.21 19.43
C PRO A 339 -15.46 -5.93 19.85
N THR A 340 -14.36 -5.67 19.15
CA THR A 340 -13.07 -6.36 19.35
C THR A 340 -12.48 -6.17 20.75
N THR A 341 -12.80 -5.06 21.43
CA THR A 341 -12.46 -4.83 22.85
C THR A 341 -13.09 -5.83 23.82
N SER A 342 -14.21 -6.46 23.44
CA SER A 342 -14.90 -7.46 24.26
C SER A 342 -14.47 -8.90 23.95
N TRP A 343 -13.49 -9.10 23.08
CA TRP A 343 -12.99 -10.43 22.74
C TRP A 343 -12.06 -10.95 23.84
N HIS A 344 -11.98 -12.27 24.01
CA HIS A 344 -11.17 -12.89 25.06
C HIS A 344 -9.66 -12.92 24.75
N PHE A 345 -9.24 -12.21 23.71
CA PHE A 345 -7.85 -12.09 23.29
C PHE A 345 -7.63 -10.72 22.61
N PRO A 346 -6.40 -10.19 22.61
CA PRO A 346 -6.11 -8.88 22.04
C PRO A 346 -6.05 -8.92 20.51
N PHE A 347 -7.17 -8.62 19.84
CA PHE A 347 -7.34 -8.68 18.37
C PHE A 347 -6.16 -8.06 17.60
N MET A 348 -5.77 -6.83 17.95
CA MET A 348 -4.70 -6.10 17.26
C MET A 348 -3.32 -6.72 17.45
N LYS A 349 -3.03 -7.30 18.62
CA LYS A 349 -1.75 -7.94 18.92
C LYS A 349 -1.64 -9.35 18.33
N SER A 350 -2.77 -10.00 18.05
CA SER A 350 -2.80 -11.35 17.46
C SER A 350 -2.14 -11.42 16.08
N LYS A 351 -1.28 -12.43 15.90
CA LYS A 351 -0.61 -12.78 14.64
C LYS A 351 -1.21 -14.00 13.96
N ARG A 352 -1.94 -14.83 14.71
CA ARG A 352 -2.72 -15.95 14.18
C ARG A 352 -4.14 -15.88 14.70
N PHE A 353 -5.10 -16.24 13.87
CA PHE A 353 -6.48 -16.44 14.26
C PHE A 353 -6.92 -17.82 13.81
N PHE A 354 -7.77 -18.44 14.61
CA PHE A 354 -8.38 -19.71 14.28
C PHE A 354 -9.89 -19.59 14.37
N ILE A 355 -10.56 -20.05 13.33
CA ILE A 355 -12.01 -20.15 13.27
C ILE A 355 -12.31 -21.63 13.19
N THR A 356 -12.91 -22.19 14.24
CA THR A 356 -13.23 -23.62 14.34
C THR A 356 -14.73 -23.80 14.16
N ARG A 357 -15.09 -24.68 13.22
CA ARG A 357 -16.47 -25.10 12.98
C ARG A 357 -17.03 -25.77 14.23
N THR A 358 -18.29 -25.50 14.54
CA THR A 358 -19.02 -26.21 15.58
C THR A 358 -20.26 -26.90 15.00
N LYS A 359 -20.93 -27.74 15.80
CA LYS A 359 -22.25 -28.27 15.45
C LYS A 359 -23.37 -27.23 15.63
N THR A 360 -23.06 -26.10 16.25
CA THR A 360 -24.00 -24.99 16.43
C THR A 360 -23.93 -24.07 15.22
N GLU A 361 -24.94 -23.23 15.04
CA GLU A 361 -24.99 -22.16 14.04
C GLU A 361 -24.01 -20.99 14.35
N ASN A 362 -22.91 -21.29 15.02
CA ASN A 362 -21.83 -20.40 15.43
C ASN A 362 -20.46 -21.06 15.23
N VAL A 363 -19.41 -20.23 15.27
CA VAL A 363 -18.02 -20.67 15.24
C VAL A 363 -17.31 -20.30 16.54
N LEU A 364 -16.27 -21.06 16.86
CA LEU A 364 -15.34 -20.69 17.92
C LEU A 364 -14.15 -19.94 17.31
N VAL A 365 -13.82 -18.80 17.91
CA VAL A 365 -12.69 -17.97 17.49
C VAL A 365 -11.62 -17.97 18.57
N GLN A 366 -10.36 -17.99 18.15
CA GLN A 366 -9.17 -17.92 18.99
C GLN A 366 -8.15 -17.02 18.28
N GLY A 367 -7.44 -16.18 19.04
CA GLY A 367 -6.34 -15.38 18.54
C GLY A 367 -5.08 -15.59 19.36
N GLU A 368 -3.94 -15.65 18.69
CA GLU A 368 -2.63 -15.88 19.29
C GLU A 368 -1.67 -14.74 18.93
N GLU A 369 -1.01 -14.17 19.93
CA GLU A 369 -0.04 -13.08 19.76
C GLU A 369 1.29 -13.56 19.15
N ALA A 370 1.58 -14.86 19.26
CA ALA A 370 2.82 -15.45 18.78
C ALA A 370 2.56 -16.58 17.78
N TYR A 371 3.57 -16.88 16.96
CA TYR A 371 3.46 -17.91 15.93
C TYR A 371 3.55 -19.34 16.48
N ARG A 372 4.25 -19.55 17.60
CA ARG A 372 4.60 -20.90 18.11
C ARG A 372 3.82 -21.36 19.33
N THR A 373 3.12 -20.46 20.02
CA THR A 373 2.38 -20.79 21.25
C THR A 373 0.89 -20.69 20.98
N GLU A 374 0.14 -21.67 21.46
CA GLU A 374 -1.32 -21.68 21.39
C GLU A 374 -1.87 -21.73 22.83
N ARG A 375 -2.49 -20.63 23.28
CA ARG A 375 -3.20 -20.59 24.58
C ARG A 375 -4.46 -21.47 24.56
N ASN A 376 -4.95 -21.84 23.37
CA ASN A 376 -6.07 -22.77 23.13
C ASN A 376 -7.42 -22.33 23.73
N THR A 377 -7.57 -21.06 24.10
CA THR A 377 -8.85 -20.50 24.54
C THR A 377 -9.73 -20.15 23.34
N LYS A 378 -10.81 -20.91 23.17
CA LYS A 378 -11.77 -20.80 22.06
C LYS A 378 -13.13 -20.34 22.60
N LYS A 379 -13.67 -19.21 22.10
CA LYS A 379 -15.01 -18.72 22.49
C LYS A 379 -15.78 -18.15 21.30
N ILE A 380 -17.09 -18.01 21.47
CA ILE A 380 -17.98 -17.37 20.50
C ILE A 380 -17.87 -15.85 20.61
N ILE A 381 -17.74 -15.19 19.45
CA ILE A 381 -17.60 -13.72 19.34
C ILE A 381 -18.91 -13.00 19.00
N THR A 382 -20.02 -13.72 18.79
CA THR A 382 -21.33 -13.10 18.54
C THR A 382 -21.91 -12.46 19.82
N LYS A 383 -22.77 -11.46 19.63
CA LYS A 383 -23.57 -10.84 20.68
C LYS A 383 -24.58 -11.85 21.24
N LYS A 384 -25.15 -11.56 22.42
CA LYS A 384 -26.15 -12.42 23.07
C LYS A 384 -27.32 -12.68 22.12
N ASN A 385 -27.76 -13.94 22.04
CA ASN A 385 -28.85 -14.40 21.16
C ASN A 385 -28.62 -14.17 19.65
N LYS A 386 -27.39 -13.89 19.23
CA LYS A 386 -27.01 -13.77 17.82
C LYS A 386 -26.16 -14.95 17.38
N LYS A 387 -26.32 -15.30 16.10
CA LYS A 387 -25.64 -16.43 15.47
C LYS A 387 -24.90 -15.95 14.22
N ILE A 388 -23.75 -16.52 13.92
CA ILE A 388 -22.92 -16.05 12.80
C ILE A 388 -23.61 -16.22 11.44
N ILE A 389 -24.48 -17.22 11.33
CA ILE A 389 -25.27 -17.46 10.11
C ILE A 389 -26.31 -16.35 9.83
N MET A 390 -26.62 -15.51 10.82
CA MET A 390 -27.57 -14.39 10.66
C MET A 390 -26.96 -13.22 9.88
N ILE A 391 -25.66 -13.26 9.56
CA ILE A 391 -25.00 -12.23 8.77
C ILE A 391 -25.48 -12.35 7.32
N ALA A 392 -26.27 -11.38 6.90
CA ALA A 392 -26.81 -11.27 5.55
C ALA A 392 -26.43 -9.89 4.98
N PRO A 393 -25.31 -9.79 4.26
CA PRO A 393 -24.87 -8.51 3.71
C PRO A 393 -25.67 -8.14 2.46
N GLN A 394 -25.84 -6.83 2.26
CA GLN A 394 -26.49 -6.27 1.08
C GLN A 394 -25.48 -6.06 -0.03
N VAL A 395 -25.92 -6.10 -1.29
CA VAL A 395 -25.06 -5.86 -2.45
C VAL A 395 -24.81 -4.35 -2.61
N ILE A 396 -23.55 -3.98 -2.73
CA ILE A 396 -23.09 -2.64 -3.11
C ILE A 396 -23.10 -2.58 -4.63
N GLN A 397 -23.88 -1.66 -5.19
CA GLN A 397 -23.98 -1.50 -6.64
C GLN A 397 -22.69 -0.88 -7.21
N PRO A 398 -22.13 -1.45 -8.30
CA PRO A 398 -20.98 -0.85 -8.98
C PRO A 398 -21.35 0.49 -9.60
N ASN A 399 -20.35 1.31 -9.89
CA ASN A 399 -20.49 2.60 -10.60
C ASN A 399 -21.37 3.64 -9.89
N THR A 400 -21.51 3.50 -8.58
CA THR A 400 -22.22 4.48 -7.72
C THR A 400 -21.32 5.61 -7.24
N ILE A 401 -20.01 5.50 -7.48
CA ILE A 401 -19.01 6.48 -7.04
C ILE A 401 -18.94 7.60 -8.07
N VAL A 402 -19.24 8.82 -7.61
CA VAL A 402 -19.06 10.04 -8.39
C VAL A 402 -17.61 10.51 -8.24
N PRO A 403 -16.82 10.56 -9.32
CA PRO A 403 -15.45 11.09 -9.26
C PRO A 403 -15.41 12.55 -8.81
N LYS A 404 -14.43 12.92 -7.98
CA LYS A 404 -14.18 14.33 -7.62
C LYS A 404 -13.91 15.15 -8.89
N ALA A 405 -14.62 16.27 -9.07
CA ALA A 405 -14.50 17.14 -10.26
C ALA A 405 -13.06 17.61 -10.50
N SER A 406 -12.34 17.92 -9.42
CA SER A 406 -10.94 18.35 -9.46
C SER A 406 -10.01 17.28 -10.05
N LYS A 407 -10.30 16.01 -9.81
CA LYS A 407 -9.56 14.86 -10.36
C LYS A 407 -9.92 14.60 -11.82
N LEU A 408 -11.20 14.74 -12.20
CA LEU A 408 -11.63 14.70 -13.60
C LEU A 408 -10.94 15.78 -14.43
N ASN A 409 -10.89 17.02 -13.94
CA ASN A 409 -10.24 18.14 -14.61
C ASN A 409 -8.75 17.88 -14.84
N ASP A 410 -8.04 17.36 -13.83
CA ASP A 410 -6.62 16.98 -13.97
C ASP A 410 -6.42 15.89 -15.03
N VAL A 411 -7.25 14.84 -15.00
CA VAL A 411 -7.19 13.74 -15.98
C VAL A 411 -7.49 14.24 -17.39
N TYR A 412 -8.55 15.03 -17.58
CA TYR A 412 -8.89 15.61 -18.89
C TYR A 412 -7.80 16.56 -19.39
N GLY A 413 -7.19 17.34 -18.50
CA GLY A 413 -6.04 18.17 -18.82
C GLY A 413 -4.85 17.35 -19.33
N LEU A 414 -4.55 16.21 -18.67
CA LEU A 414 -3.54 15.27 -19.14
C LEU A 414 -3.91 14.68 -20.52
N LEU A 415 -5.14 14.22 -20.69
CA LEU A 415 -5.57 13.62 -21.96
C LEU A 415 -5.51 14.63 -23.12
N LYS A 416 -6.00 15.86 -22.91
CA LYS A 416 -5.93 16.95 -23.89
C LYS A 416 -4.47 17.26 -24.26
N LYS A 417 -3.57 17.29 -23.28
CA LYS A 417 -2.15 17.57 -23.52
C LYS A 417 -1.45 16.50 -24.35
N HIS A 418 -1.79 15.22 -24.16
CA HIS A 418 -1.10 14.09 -24.79
C HIS A 418 -1.75 13.60 -26.08
N PHE A 419 -3.06 13.81 -26.23
CA PHE A 419 -3.85 13.27 -27.33
C PHE A 419 -4.59 14.35 -28.14
N GLY A 420 -4.38 15.64 -27.81
CA GLY A 420 -4.95 16.78 -28.51
C GLY A 420 -6.37 17.15 -28.05
N ASP A 421 -6.90 18.24 -28.60
CA ASP A 421 -8.22 18.78 -28.23
C ASP A 421 -9.36 17.81 -28.55
N GLU A 422 -9.18 16.97 -29.56
CA GLU A 422 -10.14 15.98 -30.03
C GLU A 422 -9.95 14.59 -29.40
N TRP A 423 -9.24 14.48 -28.27
CA TRP A 423 -8.96 13.19 -27.61
C TRP A 423 -10.23 12.35 -27.35
N LYS A 424 -11.39 13.00 -27.18
CA LYS A 424 -12.70 12.36 -26.97
C LYS A 424 -13.19 11.52 -28.16
N ASN A 425 -12.63 11.72 -29.35
CA ASN A 425 -12.92 10.94 -30.56
C ASN A 425 -12.11 9.64 -30.61
N LEU A 426 -11.09 9.49 -29.75
CA LEU A 426 -10.21 8.32 -29.74
C LEU A 426 -10.87 7.16 -28.98
N GLU A 427 -11.02 6.03 -29.66
CA GLU A 427 -11.64 4.82 -29.09
C GLU A 427 -10.87 4.30 -27.86
N CYS A 428 -9.54 4.41 -27.86
CA CYS A 428 -8.70 4.01 -26.73
C CYS A 428 -8.93 4.83 -25.45
N LEU A 429 -9.60 5.99 -25.55
CA LEU A 429 -9.92 6.88 -24.43
C LEU A 429 -11.41 6.88 -24.06
N LYS A 430 -12.21 5.98 -24.64
CA LYS A 430 -13.66 5.89 -24.41
C LYS A 430 -14.02 5.84 -22.93
N TYR A 431 -13.24 5.11 -22.12
CA TYR A 431 -13.42 5.02 -20.68
C TYR A 431 -13.58 6.40 -20.00
N TYR A 432 -12.79 7.41 -20.39
CA TYR A 432 -12.86 8.74 -19.77
C TYR A 432 -14.01 9.57 -20.29
N LYS A 433 -14.46 9.35 -21.53
CA LYS A 433 -15.63 10.02 -22.09
C LYS A 433 -16.88 9.64 -21.31
N ASP A 434 -17.00 8.37 -20.95
CA ASP A 434 -18.17 7.84 -20.26
C ASP A 434 -18.30 8.38 -18.81
N LEU A 435 -17.23 8.97 -18.24
CA LEU A 435 -17.23 9.58 -16.91
C LEU A 435 -17.81 11.01 -16.87
N GLU A 436 -17.87 11.71 -18.03
CA GLU A 436 -18.27 13.12 -18.09
C GLU A 436 -19.74 13.36 -17.72
N GLY A 437 -20.59 12.33 -17.87
CA GLY A 437 -22.01 12.39 -17.49
C GLY A 437 -22.29 12.18 -16.00
N ILE A 438 -21.31 11.76 -15.21
CA ILE A 438 -21.49 11.36 -13.80
C ILE A 438 -21.23 12.55 -12.84
N GLY A 439 -20.37 13.52 -13.23
CA GLY A 439 -19.87 14.57 -12.35
C GLY A 439 -20.69 15.86 -12.23
N ASN A 440 -21.83 15.99 -12.91
CA ASN A 440 -22.56 17.27 -13.02
C ASN A 440 -23.65 17.51 -11.97
N ASN A 441 -23.85 16.62 -10.99
CA ASN A 441 -25.05 16.67 -10.14
C ASN A 441 -24.89 17.16 -8.68
N ASP A 442 -23.70 17.46 -8.17
CA ASP A 442 -23.61 18.03 -6.81
C ASP A 442 -22.53 19.11 -6.69
N SER A 443 -22.97 20.35 -6.89
CA SER A 443 -22.25 21.57 -6.50
C SER A 443 -22.43 21.83 -5.00
N GLN A 444 -21.92 20.97 -4.13
CA GLN A 444 -21.70 21.30 -2.72
C GLN A 444 -20.39 20.70 -2.25
N ASP A 445 -19.35 21.54 -2.26
CA ASP A 445 -18.05 21.29 -1.66
C ASP A 445 -18.23 20.96 -0.17
N ASN A 446 -18.10 19.68 0.17
CA ASN A 446 -17.64 19.27 1.49
C ASN A 446 -16.23 18.73 1.32
N GLU A 447 -15.25 19.56 1.66
CA GLU A 447 -13.84 19.18 1.80
C GLU A 447 -13.74 18.02 2.80
N ARG A 448 -13.66 16.80 2.26
CA ARG A 448 -13.00 15.67 2.92
C ARG A 448 -11.77 15.33 2.09
N ASP A 449 -10.63 15.71 2.64
CA ASP A 449 -9.31 15.30 2.20
C ASP A 449 -9.16 13.79 2.45
N ASP A 450 -9.55 12.97 1.47
CA ASP A 450 -9.31 11.52 1.46
C ASP A 450 -7.90 11.16 0.92
N ASP A 451 -6.98 12.12 0.90
CA ASP A 451 -5.56 11.89 0.57
C ASP A 451 -4.69 11.63 1.82
N ASP A 452 -5.29 11.69 3.02
CA ASP A 452 -4.77 10.94 4.16
C ASP A 452 -5.27 9.50 4.08
N ASP A 453 -4.40 8.55 4.40
CA ASP A 453 -4.84 7.25 4.91
C ASP A 453 -5.89 7.53 6.00
N ASP A 454 -7.18 7.47 5.66
CA ASP A 454 -8.27 7.56 6.64
C ASP A 454 -8.32 6.24 7.42
N CYS A 455 -7.19 5.88 8.03
CA CYS A 455 -7.16 5.01 9.18
C CYS A 455 -7.89 5.67 10.36
N ASN A 456 -8.03 7.00 10.40
CA ASN A 456 -8.57 7.68 11.58
C ASN A 456 -10.11 7.55 11.74
N GLY A 457 -10.88 7.38 10.66
CA GLY A 457 -12.30 7.07 10.69
C GLY A 457 -12.65 5.57 10.60
N LEU A 458 -11.67 4.72 10.27
CA LEU A 458 -11.85 3.28 10.02
C LEU A 458 -11.46 2.37 11.20
N CYS A 459 -10.92 2.96 12.28
CA CYS A 459 -10.49 2.20 13.44
C CYS A 459 -11.68 1.70 14.27
N GLU A 460 -11.78 0.38 14.44
CA GLU A 460 -12.68 -0.20 15.43
C GLU A 460 -12.34 0.32 16.84
N PRO A 461 -13.30 0.45 17.77
CA PRO A 461 -12.99 0.83 19.14
C PRO A 461 -11.93 -0.11 19.72
N GLY A 462 -10.78 0.42 20.15
CA GLY A 462 -9.60 -0.37 20.57
C GLY A 462 -8.28 -0.01 19.86
N PHE A 463 -8.29 0.92 18.91
CA PHE A 463 -7.09 1.64 18.46
C PHE A 463 -6.78 2.78 19.43
N GLU A 464 -6.34 2.43 20.64
CA GLU A 464 -5.55 3.39 21.40
C GLU A 464 -4.15 3.39 20.76
N GLU A 465 -3.63 4.57 20.43
CA GLU A 465 -2.22 4.74 20.09
C GLU A 465 -1.41 3.95 21.11
N VAL A 466 -0.64 2.97 20.63
CA VAL A 466 0.43 2.41 21.45
C VAL A 466 1.41 3.56 21.61
N ALA A 467 1.22 4.34 22.67
CA ALA A 467 2.23 5.23 23.19
C ALA A 467 3.49 4.38 23.32
N ILE A 468 4.45 4.64 22.44
CA ILE A 468 5.82 4.15 22.61
C ILE A 468 6.34 4.97 23.79
N ASN A 469 6.03 4.51 25.00
CA ASN A 469 6.80 4.91 26.15
C ASN A 469 8.17 4.23 26.02
N VAL A 470 9.11 5.07 25.57
CA VAL A 470 10.58 4.94 25.56
C VAL A 470 11.21 4.23 24.36
#